data_AF-A0A0U1NWY3-F1
#
_entry.id   AF-A0A0U1NWY3-F1
#
_cell.length_a   1.000
_cell.length_b   1.000
_cell.length_c   1.000
_cell.angle_alpha   90.00
_cell.angle_beta   90.00
_cell.angle_gamma   90.00
#
_symmetry.space_group_name_H-M   'P 1'
#
loop_
_entity.id
_entity.type
_entity.pdbx_description
1 polymer ?
#
loop_
_entity_poly.entity_id
_entity_poly.type
_entity_poly.pdbx_seq_one_letter_code
_entity_poly.pdbx_strand_id
1 'polypeptide(L)'
;MTPWYGVILEVKNIAGVLEFKGNPPQLIRTREDGHHDGFESPVVQLERNRELLNDWLRSRNIHIPIYGAVVLAYPKQIVSIPPAKTKLLFPSLIPPFIKSIPQQAKKLDQETFHWLSSELLNHHQIFIPKPICETYQIPFSDFQIG
;
A
#
# COMPACT_ATOMS: atom_id res chain seq x y z
N MET A 1 -4.23 -4.12 -11.72
CA MET A 1 -4.05 -5.57 -11.51
C MET A 1 -3.89 -6.27 -12.85
N THR A 2 -3.38 -7.50 -12.87
CA THR A 2 -3.30 -8.35 -14.07
C THR A 2 -3.86 -9.76 -13.77
N PRO A 3 -4.14 -10.60 -14.78
CA PRO A 3 -4.51 -12.01 -14.56
C PRO A 3 -3.46 -12.88 -13.85
N TRP A 4 -2.22 -12.38 -13.71
CA TRP A 4 -1.10 -13.10 -13.09
C TRP A 4 -0.80 -12.62 -11.67
N TYR A 5 -1.01 -11.32 -11.39
CA TYR A 5 -0.61 -10.69 -10.12
C TYR A 5 -1.31 -9.36 -9.85
N GLY A 6 -1.28 -8.94 -8.58
CA GLY A 6 -1.55 -7.56 -8.13
C GLY A 6 -0.27 -6.75 -7.98
N VAL A 7 -0.36 -5.42 -8.15
CA VAL A 7 0.73 -4.47 -7.84
C VAL A 7 0.14 -3.31 -7.07
N ILE A 8 0.78 -2.95 -5.97
CA ILE A 8 0.49 -1.73 -5.20
C ILE A 8 1.67 -0.78 -5.33
N LEU A 9 1.39 0.46 -5.68
CA LEU A 9 2.37 1.53 -5.72
C LEU A 9 2.02 2.56 -4.64
N GLU A 10 2.84 2.62 -3.59
CA GLU A 10 2.68 3.61 -2.53
C GLU A 10 3.39 4.90 -2.96
N VAL A 11 2.63 5.85 -3.52
CA VAL A 11 3.18 7.07 -4.11
C VAL A 11 3.26 8.18 -3.07
N LYS A 12 4.45 8.76 -2.90
CA LYS A 12 4.69 9.92 -2.03
C LYS A 12 5.14 11.12 -2.84
N ASN A 13 4.43 12.23 -2.66
CA ASN A 13 4.84 13.53 -3.17
C ASN A 13 5.41 14.37 -2.01
N ILE A 14 6.69 14.17 -1.72
CA ILE A 14 7.40 14.80 -0.60
C ILE A 14 8.72 15.33 -1.15
N ALA A 15 8.99 16.63 -0.93
CA ALA A 15 10.24 17.31 -1.29
C ALA A 15 11.31 17.20 -0.19
N GLY A 16 12.54 17.65 -0.44
CA GLY A 16 13.64 17.68 0.55
C GLY A 16 14.55 16.44 0.54
N VAL A 17 15.25 16.21 1.65
CA VAL A 17 16.09 15.03 1.86
C VAL A 17 15.34 14.00 2.70
N LEU A 18 15.27 12.75 2.25
CA LEU A 18 14.53 11.70 2.95
C LEU A 18 15.43 10.65 3.58
N GLU A 19 15.01 10.20 4.76
CA GLU A 19 15.59 9.08 5.47
C GLU A 19 14.50 8.09 5.89
N PHE A 20 14.59 6.85 5.42
CA PHE A 20 13.72 5.75 5.84
C PHE A 20 14.33 5.05 7.06
N LYS A 21 13.80 5.35 8.26
CA LYS A 21 14.20 4.70 9.52
C LYS A 21 13.43 3.40 9.70
N GLY A 22 14.06 2.41 10.33
CA GLY A 22 13.48 1.07 10.56
C GLY A 22 13.08 0.76 12.00
N ASN A 23 13.51 1.56 12.98
CA ASN A 23 13.25 1.32 14.41
C ASN A 23 13.16 2.64 15.21
N PRO A 24 11.95 3.21 15.41
CA PRO A 24 10.69 2.78 14.81
C PRO A 24 10.66 3.05 13.29
N PRO A 25 9.84 2.31 12.52
CA PRO A 25 9.64 2.60 11.10
C PRO A 25 9.09 4.02 10.89
N GLN A 26 9.86 4.88 10.24
CA GLN A 26 9.47 6.28 10.01
C GLN A 26 10.11 6.82 8.75
N LEU A 27 9.45 7.77 8.09
CA LEU A 27 10.08 8.61 7.09
C LEU A 27 10.42 9.96 7.72
N ILE A 28 11.70 10.28 7.77
CA ILE A 28 12.18 11.60 8.16
C ILE A 28 12.43 12.42 6.90
N ARG A 29 11.92 13.65 6.87
CA ARG A 29 12.26 14.65 5.86
C ARG A 29 13.11 15.74 6.51
N THR A 30 14.21 16.10 5.87
CA THR A 30 14.96 17.32 6.16
C THR A 30 14.69 18.34 5.05
N ARG A 31 14.23 19.53 5.44
CA ARG A 31 13.96 20.66 4.53
C ARG A 31 15.25 21.43 4.23
N GLU A 32 15.19 22.36 3.29
CA GLU A 32 16.34 23.22 2.93
C GLU A 32 16.81 24.11 4.10
N ASP A 33 15.90 24.50 4.99
CA ASP A 33 16.19 25.27 6.21
C ASP A 33 16.75 24.42 7.37
N GLY A 34 16.90 23.10 7.17
CA GLY A 34 17.36 22.15 8.18
C GLY A 34 16.27 21.62 9.11
N HIS A 35 15.01 22.03 8.95
CA HIS A 35 13.91 21.52 9.77
C HIS A 35 13.60 20.04 9.44
N HIS A 36 13.34 19.24 10.48
CA HIS A 36 13.00 17.83 10.37
C HIS A 36 11.50 17.58 10.58
N ASP A 37 10.86 16.89 9.65
CA ASP A 37 9.48 16.39 9.82
C ASP A 37 9.47 14.86 9.84
N GLY A 38 8.68 14.28 10.76
CA GLY A 38 8.44 12.85 10.81
C GLY A 38 7.10 12.48 10.20
N PHE A 39 7.09 11.44 9.36
CA PHE A 39 5.89 10.88 8.73
C PHE A 39 5.79 9.37 8.99
N GLU A 40 4.57 8.83 8.92
CA GLU A 40 4.36 7.38 8.86
C GLU A 40 5.20 6.79 7.71
N SER A 41 5.85 5.65 7.97
CA SER A 41 6.71 5.01 6.98
C SER A 41 5.91 4.56 5.74
N PRO A 42 6.29 4.99 4.53
CA PRO A 42 5.68 4.51 3.29
C PRO A 42 5.85 3.00 3.10
N VAL A 43 6.90 2.41 3.70
CA VAL A 43 7.11 0.96 3.70
C VAL A 43 6.02 0.27 4.50
N VAL A 44 5.71 0.76 5.70
CA VAL A 44 4.64 0.20 6.55
C VAL A 44 3.28 0.37 5.88
N GLN A 45 3.02 1.54 5.29
CA GLN A 45 1.78 1.79 4.54
C GLN A 45 1.62 0.84 3.37
N LEU A 46 2.70 0.59 2.61
CA LEU A 46 2.70 -0.36 1.51
C LEU A 46 2.40 -1.78 1.98
N GLU A 47 3.11 -2.28 3.01
CA GLU A 47 2.92 -3.65 3.50
C GLU A 47 1.50 -3.84 4.06
N ARG A 48 0.99 -2.88 4.84
CA ARG A 48 -0.41 -2.89 5.30
C ARG A 48 -1.39 -2.97 4.15
N ASN A 49 -1.22 -2.16 3.10
CA ASN A 49 -2.10 -2.19 1.94
C ASN A 49 -2.01 -3.52 1.17
N ARG A 50 -0.83 -4.16 1.13
CA ARG A 50 -0.64 -5.47 0.52
C ARG A 50 -1.34 -6.57 1.31
N GLU A 51 -1.25 -6.55 2.63
CA GLU A 51 -1.94 -7.49 3.52
C GLU A 51 -3.46 -7.35 3.38
N LEU A 52 -3.99 -6.12 3.47
CA LEU A 52 -5.43 -5.86 3.34
C LEU A 52 -5.99 -6.30 1.98
N LEU A 53 -5.28 -6.01 0.88
CA LEU A 53 -5.71 -6.46 -0.44
C LEU A 53 -5.62 -7.99 -0.56
N ASN A 54 -4.58 -8.62 -0.01
CA ASN A 54 -4.46 -10.07 0.01
C ASN A 54 -5.63 -10.72 0.76
N ASP A 55 -6.02 -10.17 1.91
CA ASP A 55 -7.13 -10.69 2.71
C ASP A 55 -8.48 -10.50 1.99
N TRP A 56 -8.69 -9.35 1.35
CA TRP A 56 -9.87 -9.08 0.54
C TRP A 56 -10.00 -10.01 -0.68
N LEU A 57 -8.88 -10.41 -1.28
CA LEU A 57 -8.85 -11.40 -2.37
C LEU A 57 -9.11 -12.82 -1.83
N ARG A 58 -8.50 -13.19 -0.70
CA ARG A 58 -8.69 -14.50 -0.07
C ARG A 58 -10.13 -14.73 0.38
N SER A 59 -10.81 -13.71 0.87
CA SER A 59 -12.24 -13.79 1.22
C SER A 59 -13.14 -14.11 0.01
N ARG A 60 -12.60 -13.98 -1.21
CA ARG A 60 -13.24 -14.33 -2.50
C ARG A 60 -12.62 -15.55 -3.16
N ASN A 61 -11.84 -16.33 -2.42
CA ASN A 61 -11.11 -17.51 -2.89
C ASN A 61 -10.09 -17.24 -4.02
N ILE A 62 -9.62 -15.98 -4.15
CA ILE A 62 -8.62 -15.59 -5.15
C ILE A 62 -7.22 -15.65 -4.55
N HIS A 63 -6.32 -16.36 -5.24
CA HIS A 63 -4.94 -16.58 -4.80
C HIS A 63 -3.94 -16.14 -5.88
N ILE A 64 -3.56 -14.86 -5.83
CA ILE A 64 -2.55 -14.27 -6.72
C ILE A 64 -1.46 -13.58 -5.89
N PRO A 65 -0.20 -13.54 -6.37
CA PRO A 65 0.84 -12.76 -5.72
C PRO A 65 0.55 -11.26 -5.83
N ILE A 66 0.84 -10.52 -4.75
CA ILE A 66 0.76 -9.05 -4.72
C ILE A 66 2.17 -8.48 -4.51
N TYR A 67 2.65 -7.76 -5.51
CA TYR A 67 3.92 -7.04 -5.46
C TYR A 67 3.70 -5.60 -5.02
N GLY A 68 4.77 -4.96 -4.53
CA GLY A 68 4.70 -3.59 -4.07
C GLY A 68 5.98 -2.82 -4.30
N ALA A 69 5.84 -1.51 -4.49
CA ALA A 69 6.94 -0.57 -4.47
C ALA A 69 6.50 0.77 -3.88
N VAL A 70 7.43 1.47 -3.24
CA VAL A 70 7.28 2.88 -2.89
C VAL A 70 7.73 3.72 -4.07
N VAL A 71 6.96 4.72 -4.45
CA VAL A 71 7.26 5.63 -5.55
C VAL A 71 7.42 7.05 -5.00
N LEU A 72 8.58 7.66 -5.21
CA LEU A 72 8.78 9.08 -4.96
C LEU A 72 8.38 9.85 -6.22
N ALA A 73 7.31 10.64 -6.16
CA ALA A 73 6.76 11.34 -7.32
C ALA A 73 7.70 12.42 -7.86
N TYR A 74 8.60 12.94 -7.02
CA TYR A 74 9.56 13.98 -7.38
C TYR A 74 10.93 13.38 -7.73
N PRO A 75 11.37 13.36 -9.00
CA PRO A 75 12.61 12.69 -9.41
C PRO A 75 13.90 13.33 -8.89
N LYS A 76 13.83 14.60 -8.46
CA LYS A 76 14.97 15.32 -7.87
C LYS A 76 15.08 15.09 -6.36
N GLN A 77 14.25 14.21 -5.80
CA GLN A 77 14.27 13.91 -4.38
C GLN A 77 15.59 13.25 -3.99
N ILE A 78 16.22 13.75 -2.93
CA ILE A 78 17.42 13.13 -2.38
C ILE A 78 16.99 12.13 -1.31
N VAL A 79 17.48 10.89 -1.44
CA VAL A 79 17.25 9.83 -0.46
C VAL A 79 18.58 9.54 0.20
N SER A 80 18.77 10.06 1.42
CA SER A 80 20.00 9.87 2.19
C SER A 80 20.07 8.45 2.77
N ILE A 81 18.95 7.95 3.28
CA ILE A 81 18.83 6.57 3.78
C ILE A 81 17.66 5.90 3.06
N PRO A 82 17.89 4.95 2.14
CA PRO A 82 16.82 4.22 1.47
C PRO A 82 16.19 3.14 2.37
N PRO A 83 14.99 2.64 2.03
CA PRO A 83 14.42 1.49 2.73
C PRO A 83 15.27 0.23 2.50
N ALA A 84 15.43 -0.60 3.52
CA ALA A 84 16.37 -1.72 3.51
C ALA A 84 16.03 -2.84 2.50
N LYS A 85 14.74 -3.12 2.30
CA LYS A 85 14.28 -4.28 1.48
C LYS A 85 13.26 -3.90 0.41
N THR A 86 12.46 -2.87 0.68
CA THR A 86 11.36 -2.45 -0.20
C THR A 86 11.90 -1.73 -1.43
N LYS A 87 11.35 -2.05 -2.60
CA LYS A 87 11.70 -1.32 -3.84
C LYS A 87 11.26 0.13 -3.74
N LEU A 88 12.21 1.03 -3.95
CA LEU A 88 11.99 2.47 -4.07
C LEU A 88 12.20 2.87 -5.53
N LEU A 89 11.23 3.58 -6.10
CA LEU A 89 11.19 3.93 -7.51
C LEU A 89 10.98 5.44 -7.69
N PHE A 90 11.53 5.95 -8.79
CA PHE A 90 11.03 7.17 -9.41
C PHE A 90 10.03 6.82 -10.52
N PRO A 91 9.19 7.76 -11.00
CA PRO A 91 8.12 7.46 -11.95
C PRO A 91 8.62 6.79 -13.25
N SER A 92 9.80 7.19 -13.73
CA SER A 92 10.44 6.59 -14.91
C SER A 92 10.81 5.10 -14.74
N LEU A 93 10.94 4.63 -13.50
CA LEU A 93 11.28 3.24 -13.18
C LEU A 93 10.04 2.36 -12.97
N ILE A 94 8.82 2.91 -13.01
CA ILE A 94 7.59 2.11 -12.87
C ILE A 94 7.43 1.13 -14.04
N PRO A 95 7.52 1.54 -15.33
CA PRO A 95 7.40 0.59 -16.43
C PRO A 95 8.41 -0.58 -16.40
N PRO A 96 9.74 -0.36 -16.21
CA PRO A 96 10.68 -1.47 -16.12
C PRO A 96 10.46 -2.33 -14.85
N PHE A 97 10.04 -1.74 -13.73
CA PHE A 97 9.65 -2.52 -12.55
C PHE A 97 8.50 -3.48 -12.87
N ILE A 98 7.41 -3.02 -13.46
CA ILE A 98 6.26 -3.87 -13.83
C ILE A 98 6.69 -4.98 -14.79
N LYS A 99 7.54 -4.66 -15.78
CA LYS A 99 8.08 -5.66 -16.73
C LYS A 99 9.01 -6.69 -16.07
N SER A 100 9.66 -6.35 -14.97
CA SER A 100 10.55 -7.25 -14.23
C SER A 100 9.81 -8.26 -13.33
N ILE A 101 8.51 -8.04 -13.07
CA ILE A 101 7.73 -8.92 -12.22
C ILE A 101 7.52 -10.26 -12.94
N PRO A 102 7.88 -11.40 -12.32
CA PRO A 102 7.76 -12.70 -12.96
C PRO A 102 6.30 -13.03 -13.21
N GLN A 103 5.97 -13.30 -14.48
CA GLN A 103 4.68 -13.86 -14.87
C GLN A 103 4.75 -15.37 -14.70
N GLN A 104 4.29 -15.86 -13.54
CA GLN A 104 4.10 -17.29 -13.30
C GLN A 104 2.90 -17.81 -14.12
N ALA A 105 2.39 -19.00 -13.82
CA ALA A 105 1.15 -19.50 -14.39
C ALA A 105 0.00 -18.47 -14.21
N LYS A 106 -0.81 -18.29 -15.26
CA LYS A 106 -2.02 -17.47 -15.22
C LYS A 106 -2.91 -17.95 -14.08
N LYS A 107 -3.23 -17.06 -13.14
CA LYS A 107 -3.98 -17.41 -11.92
C LYS A 107 -5.48 -17.10 -12.03
N LEU A 108 -5.84 -16.17 -12.91
CA LEU A 108 -7.22 -15.77 -13.17
C LEU A 108 -7.52 -15.98 -14.64
N ASP A 109 -8.65 -16.60 -14.98
CA ASP A 109 -9.20 -16.53 -16.32
C ASP A 109 -9.72 -15.12 -16.64
N GLN A 110 -10.12 -14.90 -17.89
CA GLN A 110 -10.52 -13.57 -18.35
C GLN A 110 -11.82 -13.11 -17.71
N GLU A 111 -12.78 -14.01 -17.50
CA GLU A 111 -14.09 -13.71 -16.90
C GLU A 111 -13.92 -13.30 -15.44
N THR A 112 -13.19 -14.11 -14.66
CA THR A 112 -12.83 -13.84 -13.27
C THR A 112 -12.06 -12.53 -13.14
N PHE A 113 -11.13 -12.25 -14.06
CA PHE A 113 -10.38 -10.99 -14.06
C PHE A 113 -11.28 -9.76 -14.29
N HIS A 114 -12.23 -9.84 -15.24
CA HIS A 114 -13.19 -8.77 -15.48
C HIS A 114 -14.12 -8.56 -14.30
N TRP A 115 -14.68 -9.65 -13.75
CA TRP A 115 -15.48 -9.61 -12.54
C TRP A 115 -14.73 -8.97 -11.38
N LEU A 116 -13.49 -9.41 -11.13
CA LEU A 116 -12.65 -8.87 -10.05
C LEU A 116 -12.36 -7.39 -10.23
N SER A 117 -12.13 -6.95 -11.48
CA SER A 117 -11.90 -5.54 -11.79
C SER A 117 -13.12 -4.68 -11.46
N SER A 118 -14.33 -5.15 -11.80
CA SER A 118 -15.58 -4.48 -11.42
C SER A 118 -15.79 -4.49 -9.91
N GLU A 119 -15.52 -5.60 -9.23
CA GLU A 119 -15.64 -5.71 -7.78
C GLU A 119 -14.73 -4.72 -7.04
N LEU A 120 -13.49 -4.56 -7.49
CA LEU A 120 -12.57 -3.58 -6.92
C LEU A 120 -13.09 -2.15 -7.06
N LEU A 121 -13.67 -1.80 -8.21
CA LEU A 121 -14.26 -0.48 -8.44
C LEU A 121 -15.49 -0.26 -7.56
N ASN A 122 -16.38 -1.26 -7.47
CA ASN A 122 -17.58 -1.19 -6.64
C ASN A 122 -17.28 -1.07 -5.14
N HIS A 123 -16.20 -1.69 -4.68
CA HIS A 123 -15.75 -1.64 -3.29
C HIS A 123 -14.71 -0.54 -3.03
N HIS A 124 -14.38 0.30 -4.01
CA HIS A 124 -13.50 1.44 -3.84
C HIS A 124 -14.25 2.62 -3.20
N GLN A 125 -14.61 2.42 -1.94
CA GLN A 125 -15.32 3.39 -1.11
C GLN A 125 -14.60 3.55 0.23
N ILE A 126 -14.88 4.65 0.91
CA ILE A 126 -14.40 4.86 2.27
C ILE A 126 -14.97 3.73 3.14
N PHE A 127 -14.09 2.98 3.81
CA PHE A 127 -14.52 1.96 4.76
C PHE A 127 -15.13 2.65 5.98
N ILE A 128 -16.43 2.45 6.18
CA ILE A 128 -17.13 2.87 7.39
C ILE A 128 -17.22 1.62 8.27
N PRO A 129 -16.46 1.53 9.38
CA PRO A 129 -16.53 0.37 10.27
C PRO A 129 -17.94 0.27 10.83
N LYS A 130 -18.41 -0.96 11.02
CA LYS A 130 -19.62 -1.18 11.81
C LYS A 130 -19.43 -0.61 13.22
N PRO A 131 -20.51 -0.15 13.87
CA PRO A 131 -20.47 0.21 15.28
C PRO A 131 -19.79 -0.89 16.12
N ILE A 132 -18.97 -0.50 17.10
CA ILE A 132 -18.21 -1.41 17.97
C ILE A 132 -19.13 -2.45 18.63
N CYS A 133 -20.36 -2.06 18.99
CA CYS A 133 -21.37 -2.97 19.52
C CYS A 133 -21.66 -4.16 18.59
N GLU A 134 -21.77 -3.92 17.29
CA GLU A 134 -22.03 -4.98 16.31
C GLU A 134 -20.79 -5.85 16.10
N THR A 135 -19.60 -5.23 16.07
CA THR A 135 -18.34 -5.95 15.85
C THR A 135 -18.00 -6.90 16.99
N TYR A 136 -18.19 -6.46 18.24
CA TYR A 136 -17.80 -7.22 19.43
C TYR A 136 -18.99 -7.81 20.19
N GLN A 137 -20.21 -7.70 19.64
CA GLN A 137 -21.45 -8.12 20.30
C GLN A 137 -21.64 -7.49 21.69
N ILE A 138 -21.16 -6.25 21.86
CA ILE A 138 -21.29 -5.50 23.11
C ILE A 138 -22.62 -4.73 23.07
N PRO A 139 -23.53 -4.92 24.04
CA PRO A 139 -24.75 -4.14 24.14
C PRO A 139 -24.47 -2.63 24.15
N PHE A 140 -25.28 -1.84 23.45
CA PHE A 140 -25.12 -0.38 23.45
C PHE A 140 -25.27 0.22 24.86
N SER A 141 -26.00 -0.45 25.75
CA SER A 141 -26.15 -0.09 27.16
C SER A 141 -24.84 -0.07 27.96
N ASP A 142 -23.80 -0.75 27.48
CA ASP A 142 -22.55 -0.92 28.21
C ASP A 142 -21.56 0.23 27.94
N PHE A 143 -21.87 1.11 26.97
CA PHE A 143 -21.08 2.31 26.73
C PHE A 143 -21.45 3.40 27.74
N GLN A 144 -20.44 3.90 28.47
CA GLN A 144 -20.57 5.07 29.34
C GLN A 144 -20.05 6.30 28.60
N ILE A 145 -20.81 7.40 28.65
CA ILE A 145 -20.35 8.70 28.16
C ILE A 145 -19.44 9.28 29.25
N GLY A 146 -18.19 9.56 28.88
CA GLY A 146 -17.20 10.22 29.76
C GLY A 146 -17.35 11.74 29.80
#